data_AF-A0A160IPG1-F1
#
_entry.id   AF-A0A160IPG1-F1
#
_cell.length_a   1.000
_cell.length_b   1.000
_cell.length_c   1.000
_cell.angle_alpha   90.00
_cell.angle_beta   90.00
_cell.angle_gamma   90.00
#
_symmetry.space_group_name_H-M   'P 1'
#
loop_
_entity.id
_entity.type
_entity.pdbx_description
1 polymer ?
#
loop_
_entity_poly.entity_id
_entity_poly.type
_entity_poly.pdbx_seq_one_letter_code
_entity_poly.pdbx_strand_id
1 'polypeptide(L)' 'MRATIPAARLEKIEQLEALRNKMIQAANALGLQHPMVLNYSRKIDETHNKIMEMQQKDN' A
#
# COMPACT_ATOMS: atom_id res chain seq x y z
N MET A 1 26.61 2.79 -5.36
CA MET A 1 26.07 2.05 -4.19
C MET A 1 24.68 1.55 -4.55
N ARG A 2 24.40 0.23 -4.49
CA ARG A 2 23.02 -0.26 -4.57
C ARG A 2 22.38 0.04 -3.22
N ALA A 3 21.38 0.93 -3.19
CA ALA A 3 20.56 1.10 -1.99
C ALA A 3 19.87 -0.24 -1.71
N THR A 4 20.36 -0.95 -0.69
CA THR A 4 19.69 -2.14 -0.17
C THR A 4 18.44 -1.66 0.57
N ILE A 5 17.27 -1.98 0.02
CA ILE A 5 15.99 -1.73 0.68
C ILE A 5 15.96 -2.54 1.97
N PRO A 6 15.73 -1.93 3.15
CA PRO A 6 15.59 -2.67 4.40
C PRO A 6 14.44 -3.68 4.29
N ALA A 7 14.61 -4.89 4.86
CA ALA A 7 13.60 -5.95 4.78
C ALA A 7 12.21 -5.50 5.26
N ALA A 8 12.16 -4.68 6.30
CA ALA A 8 10.91 -4.09 6.81
C ALA A 8 10.21 -3.17 5.77
N ARG A 9 10.98 -2.45 4.94
CA ARG A 9 10.43 -1.62 3.86
C ARG A 9 9.91 -2.50 2.72
N LEU A 10 10.62 -3.58 2.39
CA LEU A 10 10.17 -4.52 1.37
C LEU A 10 8.83 -5.18 1.75
N GLU A 11 8.70 -5.62 2.99
CA GLU A 11 7.45 -6.18 3.52
C GLU A 11 6.26 -5.21 3.37
N LYS A 12 6.48 -3.91 3.63
CA LYS A 12 5.45 -2.87 3.46
C LYS A 12 5.07 -2.65 2.00
N ILE A 13 6.02 -2.76 1.08
CA ILE A 13 5.77 -2.66 -0.37
C ILE A 13 4.91 -3.85 -0.83
N GLU A 14 5.21 -5.06 -0.37
CA GLU A 14 4.41 -6.25 -0.68
C GLU A 14 2.98 -6.13 -0.11
N GLN A 15 2.84 -5.60 1.11
CA GLN A 15 1.53 -5.32 1.71
C GLN A 15 0.73 -4.29 0.88
N LEU A 16 1.40 -3.27 0.35
CA LEU A 16 0.77 -2.26 -0.51
C LEU A 16 0.22 -2.89 -1.80
N GLU A 17 1.00 -3.74 -2.46
CA GLU A 17 0.57 -4.43 -3.69
C GLU A 17 -0.57 -5.42 -3.44
N ALA A 18 -0.54 -6.14 -2.31
CA ALA A 18 -1.66 -7.01 -1.91
C ALA A 18 -2.95 -6.21 -1.68
N LEU A 19 -2.87 -5.02 -1.08
CA LEU A 19 -4.02 -4.14 -0.89
C LEU A 19 -4.55 -3.57 -2.21
N ARG A 20 -3.67 -3.21 -3.15
CA ARG A 20 -4.04 -2.77 -4.51
C ARG A 20 -4.82 -3.85 -5.25
N ASN A 21 -4.34 -5.09 -5.23
CA ASN A 21 -5.03 -6.21 -5.86
C ASN A 21 -6.42 -6.44 -5.25
N LYS A 22 -6.56 -6.37 -3.93
CA LYS A 22 -7.86 -6.46 -3.26
C LYS A 22 -8.81 -5.31 -3.61
N MET A 23 -8.29 -4.09 -3.74
CA MET A 23 -9.07 -2.94 -4.17
C MET A 23 -9.61 -3.12 -5.59
N ILE A 24 -8.77 -3.56 -6.53
CA ILE A 24 -9.15 -3.81 -7.93
C ILE A 24 -10.21 -4.90 -8.00
N GLN A 25 -10.03 -6.01 -7.28
CA GLN A 25 -11.02 -7.09 -7.21
C GLN A 25 -12.37 -6.59 -6.66
N ALA A 26 -12.34 -5.82 -5.57
CA ALA A 26 -13.54 -5.24 -4.98
C ALA A 26 -14.22 -4.23 -5.91
N ALA A 27 -13.45 -3.41 -6.63
CA ALA A 27 -13.97 -2.45 -7.60
C ALA A 27 -14.64 -3.16 -8.79
N ASN A 28 -14.02 -4.23 -9.29
CA ASN A 28 -14.59 -5.04 -10.37
C ASN A 28 -15.89 -5.73 -9.94
N ALA A 29 -16.00 -6.15 -8.67
CA ALA A 29 -17.17 -6.87 -8.15
C ALA A 29 -18.30 -5.95 -7.67
N LEU A 30 -17.99 -4.80 -7.08
CA LEU A 30 -18.94 -3.98 -6.31
C LEU A 30 -19.06 -2.53 -6.84
N GLY A 31 -18.20 -2.13 -7.77
CA GLY A 31 -18.12 -0.77 -8.28
C GLY A 31 -17.20 0.13 -7.45
N LEU A 32 -16.67 1.18 -8.08
CA LEU A 32 -15.66 2.07 -7.50
C LEU A 32 -16.12 2.83 -6.26
N GLN A 33 -17.40 3.16 -6.18
CA GLN A 33 -17.97 3.93 -5.07
C GLN A 33 -18.35 3.06 -3.86
N HIS A 34 -18.17 1.73 -3.96
CA HIS A 34 -18.55 0.84 -2.88
C HIS A 34 -17.70 1.11 -1.61
N PRO A 35 -18.29 1.13 -0.41
CA PRO A 35 -17.56 1.43 0.84
C PRO A 35 -16.32 0.54 1.06
N MET A 36 -16.36 -0.71 0.57
CA MET A 36 -15.22 -1.63 0.64
C MET A 36 -14.02 -1.15 -0.20
N VAL A 37 -14.26 -0.60 -1.40
CA VAL A 37 -13.21 -0.06 -2.27
C VAL A 37 -12.59 1.18 -1.64
N LEU A 38 -13.44 2.07 -1.10
CA LEU A 38 -12.98 3.26 -0.36
C LEU A 38 -12.16 2.86 0.88
N ASN A 39 -12.53 1.78 1.56
CA ASN A 39 -11.77 1.26 2.68
C ASN A 39 -10.38 0.75 2.26
N TYR A 40 -10.30 0.02 1.13
CA TYR A 40 -9.00 -0.38 0.59
C TYR A 40 -8.15 0.82 0.18
N SER A 41 -8.72 1.85 -0.44
CA SER A 41 -8.02 3.10 -0.78
C SER A 41 -7.36 3.71 0.45
N ARG A 42 -8.11 3.87 1.56
CA ARG A 42 -7.54 4.42 2.81
C ARG A 42 -6.38 3.59 3.34
N LYS A 43 -6.49 2.25 3.33
CA LYS A 43 -5.41 1.36 3.78
C LYS A 43 -4.17 1.44 2.88
N ILE A 44 -4.35 1.64 1.58
CA ILE A 44 -3.26 1.87 0.62
C ILE A 44 -2.54 3.17 1.00
N ASP A 45 -3.28 4.26 1.22
CA ASP A 45 -2.70 5.56 1.59
C ASP A 45 -1.94 5.48 2.93
N GLU A 46 -2.52 4.84 3.95
CA GLU A 46 -1.85 4.62 5.24
C GLU A 46 -0.55 3.81 5.10
N THR A 47 -0.57 2.77 4.27
CA THR A 47 0.61 1.92 4.05
C THR A 47 1.68 2.67 3.27
N HIS A 48 1.28 3.47 2.28
CA HIS A 48 2.17 4.33 1.51
C HIS A 48 2.84 5.39 2.41
N ASN A 49 2.07 6.05 3.29
CA ASN A 49 2.61 7.04 4.22
C ASN A 49 3.65 6.41 5.16
N LYS A 50 3.40 5.20 5.68
CA LYS A 50 4.38 4.46 6.49
C LYS A 50 5.67 4.16 5.72
N ILE A 51 5.58 3.79 4.44
CA ILE A 51 6.76 3.59 3.58
C ILE A 51 7.55 4.90 3.48
N MET A 52 6.87 6.03 3.23
CA MET A 52 7.50 7.36 3.12
C MET A 52 8.16 7.81 4.42
N GLU A 53 7.53 7.59 5.57
CA GLU A 53 8.12 7.86 6.88
C GLU A 53 9.40 7.04 7.11
N MET A 54 9.42 5.76 6.69
CA MET A 54 10.62 4.93 6.73
C MET A 54 11.71 5.51 5.81
N GLN A 55 11.35 6.08 4.66
CA GLN A 55 12.33 6.74 3.77
C GLN A 55 12.95 7.98 4.37
N GLN A 56 12.16 8.78 5.08
CA GLN A 56 12.65 10.01 5.71
C GLN A 56 13.53 9.74 6.94
N LYS A 57 13.29 8.63 7.67
CA LYS A 57 14.12 8.23 8.82
C LYS A 57 15.47 7.60 8.44
N ASP A 58 15.59 7.10 7.21
CA ASP A 58 16.82 6.50 6.68
C ASP A 58 17.79 7.54 6.05
N ASN A 59 17.40 8.82 5.99
CA ASN A 59 18.21 9.96 5.52
C ASN A 59 18.74 10.79 6.69
#